data_AF-A0A2U1WU48-F1
#
_entry.id   AF-A0A2U1WU48-F1
#
_cell.length_a   1.000
_cell.length_b   1.000
_cell.length_c   1.000
_cell.angle_alpha   90.00
_cell.angle_beta   90.00
_cell.angle_gamma   90.00
#
_symmetry.space_group_name_H-M   'P 1'
#
loop_
_entity.id
_entity.type
_entity.pdbx_description
1 polymer ?
#
loop_
_entity_poly.entity_id
_entity_poly.type
_entity_poly.pdbx_seq_one_letter_code
_entity_poly.pdbx_strand_id
1 'polypeptide(L)'
;MTIPTAARIDTQRLLSVVAIPLAAAIAMASAVAATGGAVDRIAEAGGTLAFLLSFVKFCYLAVGMAHLSGALAEKANGGLPAGLWLDEGAEPEPLPRGADPFWHAFPNHVDGAAIAIGVTMLTFIAAELLG
;
A
#
# COMPACT_ATOMS: atom_id res chain seq x y z
N MET A 1 -11.10 0.57 18.86
CA MET A 1 -11.65 1.48 17.83
C MET A 1 -12.22 0.60 16.73
N THR A 2 -13.54 0.38 16.72
CA THR A 2 -14.22 -0.51 15.76
C THR A 2 -14.67 0.28 14.55
N ILE A 3 -14.24 -0.12 13.36
CA ILE A 3 -14.76 0.46 12.11
C ILE A 3 -16.18 -0.07 11.92
N PRO A 4 -17.20 0.77 11.62
CA PRO A 4 -18.63 0.44 11.82
C PRO A 4 -19.19 -0.77 11.05
N THR A 5 -18.40 -1.40 10.19
CA THR A 5 -18.78 -2.55 9.35
C THR A 5 -17.76 -3.68 9.32
N ALA A 6 -16.56 -3.48 9.88
CA ALA A 6 -15.51 -4.49 9.87
C ALA A 6 -15.59 -5.34 11.15
N ALA A 7 -15.71 -6.65 10.99
CA ALA A 7 -15.69 -7.59 12.10
C ALA A 7 -14.27 -7.80 12.66
N ARG A 8 -13.24 -7.58 11.83
CA ARG A 8 -11.83 -7.72 12.22
C ARG A 8 -10.91 -6.70 11.56
N ILE A 9 -9.77 -6.44 12.21
CA ILE A 9 -8.65 -5.68 11.65
C ILE A 9 -7.59 -6.66 11.15
N ASP A 10 -7.37 -6.68 9.84
CA ASP A 10 -6.29 -7.42 9.20
C ASP A 10 -4.97 -6.62 9.33
N THR A 11 -4.24 -6.92 10.39
CA THR A 11 -2.98 -6.23 10.70
C THR A 11 -1.94 -6.46 9.61
N GLN A 12 -1.95 -7.61 8.94
CA GLN A 12 -0.98 -7.93 7.90
C GLN A 12 -1.20 -7.10 6.64
N ARG A 13 -2.45 -6.95 6.20
CA ARG A 13 -2.80 -6.05 5.09
C ARG A 13 -2.56 -4.58 5.46
N LEU A 14 -2.80 -4.20 6.71
CA LEU A 14 -2.49 -2.86 7.18
C LEU A 14 -0.97 -2.60 7.14
N LEU A 15 -0.16 -3.57 7.54
CA LEU A 15 1.29 -3.52 7.43
C LEU A 15 1.76 -3.53 5.97
N SER A 16 1.11 -4.28 5.06
CA SER A 16 1.51 -4.28 3.65
C SER A 16 1.29 -2.92 2.99
N VAL A 17 0.22 -2.22 3.35
CA VAL A 17 -0.10 -0.89 2.83
C VAL A 17 0.82 0.18 3.40
N VAL A 18 1.16 0.11 4.68
CA VAL A 18 1.88 1.19 5.39
C VAL A 18 3.36 0.88 5.58
N ALA A 19 3.70 -0.29 6.11
CA ALA A 19 5.06 -0.61 6.53
C ALA A 19 6.00 -0.91 5.36
N ILE A 20 5.53 -1.63 4.33
CA ILE A 20 6.38 -1.99 3.18
C ILE A 20 6.84 -0.75 2.40
N PRO A 21 5.95 0.18 1.98
CA PRO A 21 6.38 1.39 1.29
C PRO A 21 7.24 2.30 2.17
N LEU A 22 6.94 2.38 3.47
CA LEU A 22 7.75 3.16 4.42
C LEU A 22 9.16 2.60 4.57
N ALA A 23 9.30 1.29 4.73
CA ALA A 23 10.60 0.63 4.82
C ALA A 23 11.41 0.82 3.53
N ALA A 24 10.76 0.71 2.37
CA ALA A 24 11.38 0.99 1.08
C ALA A 24 11.86 2.45 0.98
N ALA A 25 11.05 3.40 1.42
CA ALA A 25 11.41 4.82 1.43
C ALA A 25 12.61 5.11 2.33
N ILE A 26 12.66 4.53 3.53
CA ILE A 26 13.78 4.68 4.47
C ILE A 26 15.06 4.08 3.87
N ALA A 27 14.97 2.88 3.28
CA ALA A 27 16.10 2.24 2.62
C ALA A 27 16.64 3.10 1.47
N MET A 28 15.75 3.65 0.64
CA MET A 28 16.14 4.54 -0.46
C MET A 28 16.77 5.84 0.04
N ALA A 29 16.18 6.48 1.05
CA ALA A 29 16.74 7.68 1.67
C ALA A 29 18.15 7.44 2.23
N SER A 30 18.34 6.28 2.89
CA SER A 30 19.64 5.86 3.42
C SER A 30 20.66 5.63 2.30
N ALA A 31 20.26 5.00 1.20
CA ALA A 31 21.11 4.78 0.04
C ALA A 31 21.53 6.11 -0.61
N VAL A 32 20.60 7.06 -0.77
CA VAL A 32 20.89 8.39 -1.31
C VAL A 32 21.82 9.18 -0.38
N ALA A 33 21.60 9.10 0.94
CA ALA A 33 22.48 9.74 1.92
C ALA A 33 23.90 9.16 1.90
N ALA A 34 24.04 7.84 1.77
CA ALA A 34 25.33 7.15 1.73
C ALA A 34 26.10 7.40 0.43
N THR A 35 25.40 7.60 -0.69
CA THR A 35 26.00 7.86 -2.02
C THR A 35 26.31 9.33 -2.28
N GLY A 36 25.84 10.22 -1.40
CA GLY A 36 26.26 11.62 -1.32
C GLY A 36 26.09 12.40 -2.61
N GLY A 37 24.84 12.64 -3.06
CA GLY A 37 24.49 13.61 -4.13
C GLY A 37 25.15 13.45 -5.51
N ALA A 38 26.10 12.54 -5.66
CA ALA A 38 27.01 12.41 -6.80
C ALA A 38 26.43 11.56 -7.93
N VAL A 39 25.14 11.24 -7.88
CA VAL A 39 24.46 10.45 -8.90
C VAL A 39 23.68 11.40 -9.79
N ASP A 40 24.10 11.57 -11.05
CA ASP A 40 23.50 12.49 -12.04
C ASP A 40 21.96 12.37 -12.09
N ARG A 41 21.43 11.16 -11.94
CA ARG A 41 19.97 10.90 -11.95
C ARG A 41 19.19 11.58 -10.82
N ILE A 42 19.84 11.89 -9.68
CA ILE A 42 19.21 12.59 -8.57
C ILE A 42 19.13 14.10 -8.88
N ALA A 43 20.15 14.64 -9.55
CA ALA A 43 20.14 16.02 -10.04
C ALA A 43 19.10 16.20 -11.16
N GLU A 44 19.00 15.25 -12.10
CA GLU A 44 17.98 15.22 -13.16
C GLU A 44 16.54 15.14 -12.61
N ALA A 45 16.36 14.51 -11.44
CA ALA A 45 15.06 14.41 -10.77
C ALA A 45 14.65 15.69 -10.00
N GLY A 46 15.40 16.78 -10.10
CA GLY A 46 15.15 18.03 -9.37
C GLY A 46 15.72 18.04 -7.94
N GLY A 47 16.61 17.10 -7.61
CA GLY A 47 17.27 16.97 -6.32
C GLY A 47 16.78 15.79 -5.47
N THR A 48 17.49 15.53 -4.37
CA THR A 48 17.26 14.37 -3.48
C THR A 48 15.83 14.24 -3.00
N LEU A 49 15.20 15.35 -2.61
CA LEU A 49 13.83 15.34 -2.08
C LEU A 49 12.81 14.95 -3.15
N ALA A 50 12.89 15.54 -4.34
CA ALA A 50 11.99 15.25 -5.46
C ALA A 50 12.15 13.80 -5.97
N PHE A 51 13.38 13.28 -5.98
CA PHE A 51 13.65 11.87 -6.25
C PHE A 51 12.99 10.93 -5.23
N LEU A 52 13.15 11.22 -3.93
CA LEU A 52 12.56 10.40 -2.86
C LEU A 52 11.03 10.44 -2.87
N LEU A 53 10.42 11.61 -3.11
CA LEU A 53 8.97 11.73 -3.26
C LEU A 53 8.45 10.95 -4.47
N SER A 54 9.18 10.99 -5.59
CA SER A 54 8.84 10.20 -6.79
C SER A 54 8.95 8.70 -6.55
N PHE A 55 9.94 8.26 -5.79
CA PHE A 55 10.11 6.86 -5.39
C PHE A 55 8.97 6.40 -4.48
N VAL A 56 8.66 7.17 -3.42
CA VAL A 56 7.56 6.87 -2.49
C VAL A 56 6.23 6.79 -3.23
N LYS A 57 5.96 7.75 -4.13
CA LYS A 57 4.80 7.75 -5.02
C LYS A 57 4.69 6.43 -5.79
N PHE A 58 5.79 5.96 -6.37
CA PHE A 58 5.82 4.73 -7.15
C PHE A 58 5.52 3.49 -6.28
N CYS A 59 6.08 3.42 -5.08
CA CYS A 59 5.83 2.34 -4.13
C CYS A 59 4.35 2.26 -3.74
N TYR A 60 3.75 3.38 -3.35
CA TYR A 60 2.34 3.40 -2.96
C TYR A 60 1.40 3.18 -4.15
N LEU A 61 1.72 3.66 -5.34
CA LEU A 61 0.94 3.36 -6.54
C LEU A 61 0.97 1.87 -6.87
N ALA A 62 2.14 1.22 -6.78
CA ALA A 62 2.28 -0.22 -7.02
C ALA A 62 1.46 -1.04 -6.02
N VAL A 63 1.50 -0.67 -4.74
CA VAL A 63 0.68 -1.30 -3.68
C VAL A 63 -0.82 -1.08 -3.95
N GLY A 64 -1.22 0.13 -4.33
CA GLY A 64 -2.61 0.43 -4.67
C GLY A 64 -3.12 -0.42 -5.84
N MET A 65 -2.30 -0.58 -6.88
CA MET A 65 -2.63 -1.44 -8.02
C MET A 65 -2.69 -2.93 -7.65
N ALA A 66 -1.82 -3.40 -6.76
CA ALA A 66 -1.84 -4.78 -6.27
C ALA A 66 -3.10 -5.09 -5.46
N HIS A 67 -3.55 -4.14 -4.64
CA HIS A 67 -4.82 -4.28 -3.93
C HIS A 67 -6.02 -4.18 -4.89
N LEU A 68 -6.01 -3.23 -5.84
CA LEU A 68 -7.10 -3.12 -6.82
C LEU A 68 -7.24 -4.38 -7.68
N SER A 69 -6.12 -4.97 -8.12
CA SER A 69 -6.14 -6.24 -8.85
C SER A 69 -6.64 -7.39 -7.97
N GLY A 70 -6.26 -7.41 -6.68
CA GLY A 70 -6.82 -8.32 -5.68
C GLY A 70 -8.34 -8.20 -5.58
N ALA A 71 -8.88 -6.99 -5.45
CA ALA A 71 -10.34 -6.76 -5.38
C ALA A 71 -11.07 -7.22 -6.66
N LEU A 72 -10.48 -6.97 -7.83
CA LEU A 72 -11.04 -7.42 -9.11
C LEU A 72 -11.02 -8.95 -9.21
N ALA A 73 -9.95 -9.60 -8.76
CA ALA A 73 -9.83 -11.06 -8.73
C ALA A 73 -10.87 -11.69 -7.77
N GLU A 74 -11.05 -11.11 -6.57
CA GLU A 74 -12.09 -11.54 -5.62
C GLU A 74 -13.48 -11.43 -6.25
N LYS A 75 -13.78 -10.31 -6.90
CA LYS A 75 -15.08 -10.09 -7.56
C LYS A 75 -15.32 -11.04 -8.73
N ALA A 76 -14.29 -11.35 -9.52
CA ALA A 76 -14.41 -12.24 -10.68
C ALA A 76 -14.54 -13.72 -10.28
N ASN A 77 -13.92 -14.14 -9.18
CA ASN A 77 -13.87 -15.54 -8.73
C ASN A 77 -14.88 -15.89 -7.63
N GLY A 78 -15.89 -15.05 -7.39
CA GLY A 78 -16.99 -15.38 -6.48
C GLY A 78 -16.75 -15.05 -5.00
N GLY A 79 -15.90 -14.06 -4.69
CA GLY A 79 -15.75 -13.50 -3.34
C GLY A 79 -14.80 -14.25 -2.42
N LEU A 80 -14.01 -15.19 -2.94
CA LEU A 80 -12.91 -15.78 -2.17
C LEU A 80 -11.81 -14.75 -2.00
N PRO A 81 -11.47 -14.35 -0.76
CA PRO A 81 -10.50 -13.31 -0.54
C PRO A 81 -9.15 -13.71 -1.14
N ALA A 82 -8.60 -12.88 -2.02
CA ALA A 82 -7.25 -13.05 -2.53
C ALA A 82 -6.31 -12.79 -1.36
N GLY A 83 -5.85 -13.88 -0.73
CA GLY A 83 -4.86 -13.85 0.33
C GLY A 83 -3.55 -13.24 -0.18
N LEU A 84 -2.84 -12.52 0.69
CA LEU A 84 -1.44 -12.26 0.42
C LEU A 84 -0.72 -13.62 0.38
N TRP A 85 0.33 -13.77 -0.42
CA TRP A 85 1.13 -15.01 -0.46
C TRP A 85 1.67 -15.43 0.93
N LEU A 86 1.77 -14.47 1.85
CA LEU A 86 2.12 -14.67 3.26
C LEU A 86 1.01 -15.36 4.10
N ASP A 87 -0.18 -15.57 3.54
CA ASP A 87 -1.39 -16.09 4.21
C ASP A 87 -1.65 -17.58 3.88
N GLU A 88 -0.75 -18.24 3.12
CA GLU A 88 -0.88 -19.66 2.70
C GLU A 88 -0.92 -20.67 3.86
N GLY A 89 -0.61 -20.25 5.10
CA GLY A 89 -0.56 -21.11 6.28
C GLY A 89 -1.70 -20.95 7.28
N ALA A 90 -2.62 -19.99 7.08
CA ALA A 90 -3.74 -19.76 8.01
C ALA A 90 -5.00 -20.49 7.53
N GLU A 91 -5.61 -21.30 8.39
CA GLU A 91 -6.95 -21.84 8.09
C GLU A 91 -7.93 -20.67 7.89
N PRO A 92 -8.77 -20.70 6.85
CA PRO A 92 -9.75 -19.65 6.62
C PRO A 92 -10.72 -19.58 7.81
N GLU A 93 -10.67 -18.46 8.55
CA GLU A 93 -11.58 -18.24 9.68
C GLU A 93 -13.05 -18.33 9.23
N PRO A 94 -13.91 -19.00 10.01
CA PRO A 94 -15.32 -19.10 9.67
C PRO A 94 -15.98 -17.73 9.70
N LEU A 95 -16.53 -17.33 8.55
CA LEU A 95 -17.30 -16.09 8.41
C LEU A 95 -18.55 -16.14 9.31
N PRO A 96 -18.87 -15.06 10.05
CA PRO A 96 -20.14 -14.92 10.75
C PRO A 96 -21.32 -15.07 9.78
N ARG A 97 -22.40 -15.72 10.21
CA ARG A 97 -23.59 -15.92 9.38
C ARG A 97 -24.15 -14.58 8.89
N GLY A 98 -24.23 -14.42 7.57
CA GLY A 98 -24.76 -13.21 6.93
C GLY A 98 -23.74 -12.08 6.74
N ALA A 99 -22.46 -12.28 7.09
CA ALA A 99 -21.41 -11.33 6.76
C ALA A 99 -21.07 -11.41 5.27
N ASP A 100 -20.92 -10.27 4.62
CA ASP A 100 -20.38 -10.19 3.26
C ASP A 100 -18.86 -10.50 3.33
N PRO A 101 -18.38 -11.58 2.67
CA PRO A 101 -16.95 -11.95 2.67
C PRO A 101 -16.05 -10.79 2.26
N PHE A 102 -16.53 -9.92 1.38
CA PHE A 102 -15.77 -8.81 0.82
C PHE A 102 -15.52 -7.68 1.83
N TRP A 103 -16.47 -7.41 2.74
CA TRP A 103 -16.41 -6.30 3.70
C TRP A 103 -16.05 -6.74 5.13
N HIS A 104 -15.81 -8.03 5.35
CA HIS A 104 -15.63 -8.61 6.68
C HIS A 104 -14.37 -8.11 7.42
N ALA A 105 -13.31 -7.77 6.69
CA ALA A 105 -12.02 -7.36 7.24
C ALA A 105 -11.63 -5.95 6.80
N PHE A 106 -10.94 -5.22 7.69
CA PHE A 106 -10.31 -3.94 7.37
C PHE A 106 -8.78 -3.99 7.59
N PRO A 107 -7.95 -3.51 6.67
CA PRO A 107 -8.33 -3.08 5.33
C PRO A 107 -8.65 -4.30 4.46
N ASN A 108 -9.78 -4.27 3.75
CA ASN A 108 -9.97 -5.12 2.58
C ASN A 108 -9.16 -4.54 1.40
N HIS A 109 -9.21 -5.18 0.22
CA HIS A 109 -8.46 -4.70 -0.93
C HIS A 109 -8.90 -3.32 -1.44
N VAL A 110 -10.18 -2.97 -1.33
CA VAL A 110 -10.64 -1.62 -1.71
C VAL A 110 -10.09 -0.59 -0.72
N ASP A 111 -10.13 -0.88 0.58
CA ASP A 111 -9.56 -0.02 1.61
C ASP A 111 -8.05 0.16 1.41
N GLY A 112 -7.33 -0.95 1.16
CA GLY A 112 -5.89 -0.93 0.91
C GLY A 112 -5.52 -0.14 -0.34
N ALA A 113 -6.29 -0.31 -1.43
CA ALA A 113 -6.12 0.48 -2.65
C ALA A 113 -6.41 1.96 -2.40
N ALA A 114 -7.49 2.30 -1.70
CA ALA A 114 -7.88 3.67 -1.41
C ALA A 114 -6.83 4.38 -0.54
N ILE A 115 -6.32 3.72 0.51
CA ILE A 115 -5.26 4.26 1.36
C ILE A 115 -3.99 4.50 0.53
N ALA A 116 -3.56 3.51 -0.25
CA ALA A 116 -2.33 3.61 -1.02
C ALA A 116 -2.41 4.69 -2.12
N ILE A 117 -3.53 4.78 -2.83
CA ILE A 117 -3.78 5.83 -3.83
C ILE A 117 -3.88 7.20 -3.14
N GLY A 118 -4.54 7.29 -1.98
CA GLY A 118 -4.62 8.52 -1.19
C GLY A 118 -3.24 9.04 -0.80
N VAL A 119 -2.36 8.17 -0.30
CA VAL A 119 -0.97 8.53 0.02
C VAL A 119 -0.20 8.91 -1.23
N THR A 120 -0.40 8.22 -2.35
CA THR A 120 0.19 8.58 -3.65
C THR A 120 -0.19 10.01 -4.05
N MET A 121 -1.47 10.38 -3.94
CA MET A 121 -1.94 11.73 -4.23
C MET A 121 -1.36 12.78 -3.27
N LEU A 122 -1.26 12.47 -1.97
CA LEU A 122 -0.61 13.37 -1.01
C LEU A 122 0.87 13.59 -1.34
N THR A 123 1.59 12.55 -1.76
CA THR A 123 2.99 12.70 -2.21
C THR A 123 3.11 13.50 -3.51
N PHE A 124 2.12 13.40 -4.40
CA PHE A 124 2.04 14.20 -5.61
C PHE A 124 1.87 15.69 -5.28
N ILE A 125 0.89 16.02 -4.44
CA ILE A 125 0.65 17.39 -3.98
C ILE A 125 1.85 17.94 -3.23
N ALA A 126 2.47 17.15 -2.34
CA ALA A 126 3.65 17.57 -1.61
C ALA A 126 4.85 17.84 -2.54
N ALA A 127 5.03 17.05 -3.59
CA ALA A 127 6.09 17.28 -4.57
C ALA A 127 5.84 18.56 -5.39
N GLU A 128 4.60 18.85 -5.78
CA GLU A 128 4.26 20.11 -6.48
C GLU A 128 4.42 21.36 -5.60
N LEU A 129 4.20 21.24 -4.28
CA LEU A 129 4.37 22.37 -3.35
C LEU A 129 5.83 22.65 -2.96
N LEU A 130 6.72 21.67 -3.15
CA LEU A 130 8.12 21.74 -2.72
C LEU A 130 9.13 21.88 -3.87
N GLY A 131 8.67 21.73 -5.12
CA GLY A 131 9.44 21.96 -6.35
C GLY A 131 9.19 23.35 -6.93
#